data_AF-A0AAE9DK57-F1
#
_entry.id   AF-A0AAE9DK57-F1
#
_cell.length_a   1.000
_cell.length_b   1.000
_cell.length_c   1.000
_cell.angle_alpha   90.00
_cell.angle_beta   90.00
_cell.angle_gamma   90.00
#
_symmetry.space_group_name_H-M   'P 1'
#
loop_
_entity.id
_entity.type
_entity.pdbx_description
1 polymer ?
#
loop_
_entity_poly.entity_id
_entity_poly.type
_entity_poly.pdbx_seq_one_letter_code
_entity_poly.pdbx_strand_id
1 'polypeptide(L)'
;MIIPFTDNWDFPVATNQTYSEHPTYNLSYYVPFSGFANINSSQFLAATAVLAIGAYGIPMCSFLLTRSILKLIRAHSNLPTRTKAQAKTLVHGLACQILIPLLCYIPIFSVYSYSQLNGKENLASEHLLMILTCLPALIDPFISFYFVVPYRNALLRVIINRKEDEKTSTMAMPSTVSIRQISVNVMS
;
A
#
# COMPACT_ATOMS: atom_id res chain seq x y z
N MET A 1 13.93 24.64 -7.89
CA MET A 1 13.18 23.49 -7.34
C MET A 1 12.30 24.06 -6.25
N ILE A 2 11.05 24.40 -6.57
CA ILE A 2 10.08 24.96 -5.62
C ILE A 2 9.31 23.78 -5.04
N ILE A 3 9.34 23.67 -3.72
CA ILE A 3 8.72 22.60 -2.94
C ILE A 3 7.18 22.76 -3.11
N PRO A 4 6.41 21.68 -3.35
CA PRO A 4 4.97 21.79 -3.64
C PRO A 4 4.13 22.51 -2.57
N PHE A 5 4.67 22.74 -1.38
CA PHE A 5 3.97 23.30 -0.22
C PHE A 5 4.43 24.71 0.19
N THR A 6 5.28 25.38 -0.60
CA THR A 6 5.78 26.73 -0.29
C THR A 6 5.13 27.82 -1.12
N ASP A 7 3.97 27.57 -1.73
CA ASP A 7 3.24 28.63 -2.43
C ASP A 7 2.68 29.65 -1.43
N ASN A 8 2.49 30.90 -1.87
CA ASN A 8 1.85 31.91 -1.02
C ASN A 8 0.36 31.59 -0.91
N TRP A 9 -0.13 31.43 0.32
CA TRP A 9 -1.51 31.04 0.58
C TRP A 9 -2.43 32.25 0.39
N ASP A 10 -3.10 32.32 -0.76
CA ASP A 10 -4.08 33.36 -1.08
C ASP A 10 -5.50 32.79 -1.07
N PHE A 11 -6.08 32.70 0.13
CA PHE A 11 -7.44 32.18 0.33
C PHE A 11 -8.52 32.98 -0.43
N PRO A 12 -8.48 34.33 -0.47
CA PRO A 12 -9.45 35.10 -1.25
C PRO A 12 -9.45 34.74 -2.75
N VAL A 13 -8.27 34.62 -3.37
CA VAL A 13 -8.18 34.29 -4.81
C VAL A 13 -8.68 32.87 -5.06
N ALA A 14 -8.23 31.90 -4.25
CA ALA A 14 -8.70 30.52 -4.34
C ALA A 14 -10.23 30.43 -4.17
N THR A 15 -10.78 31.17 -3.21
CA THR A 15 -12.22 31.20 -2.93
C THR A 15 -13.00 31.74 -4.13
N ASN A 16 -12.59 32.90 -4.68
CA ASN A 16 -13.25 33.50 -5.84
C ASN A 16 -13.17 32.61 -7.08
N GLN A 17 -12.01 31.97 -7.30
CA GLN A 17 -11.82 31.06 -8.41
C GLN A 17 -12.74 29.83 -8.29
N THR A 18 -12.80 29.20 -7.12
CA THR A 18 -13.68 28.04 -6.88
C THR A 18 -15.16 28.40 -7.00
N TYR A 19 -15.60 29.59 -6.55
CA TYR A 19 -16.97 30.05 -6.81
C TYR A 19 -17.25 30.31 -8.30
N SER A 20 -16.24 30.73 -9.06
CA SER A 20 -16.35 30.90 -10.51
C SER A 20 -16.39 29.56 -11.25
N GLU A 21 -15.64 28.56 -10.78
CA GLU A 21 -15.56 27.22 -11.37
C GLU A 21 -16.78 26.38 -10.98
N HIS A 22 -17.31 26.57 -9.77
CA HIS A 22 -18.43 25.83 -9.20
C HIS A 22 -19.61 26.73 -8.79
N PRO A 23 -20.24 27.44 -9.75
CA PRO A 23 -21.32 28.38 -9.45
C PRO A 23 -22.58 27.71 -8.90
N THR A 24 -22.72 26.39 -9.09
CA THR A 24 -23.89 25.60 -8.66
C THR A 24 -23.77 25.12 -7.22
N TYR A 25 -22.57 25.18 -6.61
CA TYR A 25 -22.31 24.61 -5.28
C TYR A 25 -22.46 25.66 -4.18
N ASN A 26 -23.14 25.30 -3.08
CA ASN A 26 -23.18 26.16 -1.90
C ASN A 26 -21.96 25.89 -1.01
N LEU A 27 -20.86 26.59 -1.28
CA LEU A 27 -19.58 26.45 -0.59
C LEU A 27 -19.43 27.36 0.64
N SER A 28 -20.47 28.11 1.01
CA SER A 28 -20.42 29.12 2.08
C SER A 28 -19.97 28.57 3.44
N TYR A 29 -20.31 27.31 3.73
CA TYR A 29 -19.92 26.62 4.96
C TYR A 29 -18.42 26.29 5.03
N TYR A 30 -17.74 26.19 3.88
CA TYR A 30 -16.36 25.73 3.79
C TYR A 30 -15.33 26.86 3.69
N VAL A 31 -15.77 28.13 3.68
CA VAL A 31 -14.88 29.30 3.59
C VAL A 31 -14.21 29.59 4.94
N PRO A 32 -12.90 29.93 4.98
CA PRO A 32 -11.93 29.88 3.88
C PRO A 32 -11.42 28.46 3.65
N PHE A 33 -11.39 28.01 2.39
CA PHE A 33 -10.80 26.73 2.02
C PHE A 33 -9.43 26.90 1.37
N SER A 34 -8.53 25.95 1.64
CA SER A 34 -7.17 25.91 1.10
C SER A 34 -7.15 25.42 -0.34
N GLY A 35 -6.31 26.01 -1.19
CA GLY A 35 -6.12 25.57 -2.57
C GLY A 35 -5.02 26.33 -3.29
N PHE A 36 -4.67 25.87 -4.49
CA PHE A 36 -3.76 26.60 -5.37
C PHE A 36 -4.54 27.66 -6.14
N ALA A 37 -4.18 28.93 -5.97
CA ALA A 37 -4.78 30.04 -6.69
C ALA A 37 -4.50 30.02 -8.20
N ASN A 38 -3.45 29.31 -8.63
CA ASN A 38 -3.07 29.21 -10.03
C ASN A 38 -2.69 27.77 -10.39
N ILE A 39 -3.52 27.13 -11.23
CA ILE A 39 -3.30 25.75 -11.71
C ILE A 39 -2.09 25.60 -12.64
N ASN A 40 -1.60 26.71 -13.22
CA ASN A 40 -0.38 26.71 -14.03
C ASN A 40 0.87 27.00 -13.19
N SER A 41 0.73 27.15 -11.87
CA SER A 41 1.89 27.35 -11.00
C SER A 41 2.77 26.12 -10.98
N SER A 42 4.08 26.34 -10.85
CA SER A 42 5.04 25.24 -10.75
C SER A 42 4.78 24.35 -9.53
N GLN A 43 4.19 24.91 -8.48
CA GLN A 43 3.84 24.26 -7.22
C GLN A 43 2.66 23.30 -7.41
N PHE A 44 1.60 23.74 -8.09
CA PHE A 44 0.47 22.89 -8.45
C PHE A 44 0.90 21.73 -9.34
N LEU A 45 1.72 22.01 -10.37
CA LEU A 45 2.26 20.99 -11.26
C LEU A 45 3.17 20.00 -10.49
N ALA A 46 4.00 20.48 -9.58
CA ALA A 46 4.84 19.63 -8.74
C ALA A 46 4.01 18.75 -7.80
N ALA A 47 2.99 19.31 -7.14
CA ALA A 47 2.08 18.54 -6.28
C ALA A 47 1.33 17.47 -7.07
N THR A 48 0.80 17.83 -8.25
CA THR A 48 0.13 16.89 -9.16
C THR A 48 1.07 15.79 -9.63
N ALA A 49 2.33 16.12 -9.93
CA ALA A 49 3.34 15.13 -10.32
C ALA A 49 3.67 14.16 -9.18
N VAL A 50 3.79 14.65 -7.93
CA VAL A 50 4.01 13.79 -6.76
C VAL A 50 2.83 12.83 -6.56
N LEU A 51 1.59 13.33 -6.70
CA LEU A 51 0.40 12.48 -6.63
C LEU A 51 0.36 11.44 -7.75
N ALA A 52 0.74 11.81 -8.98
CA ALA A 52 0.84 10.88 -10.10
C ALA A 52 1.90 9.78 -9.83
N ILE A 53 3.08 10.14 -9.32
CA ILE A 53 4.11 9.17 -8.94
C ILE A 53 3.59 8.23 -7.84
N GLY A 54 2.85 8.76 -6.87
CA GLY A 54 2.19 7.96 -5.84
C GLY A 54 1.17 6.97 -6.40
N ALA A 55 0.31 7.44 -7.31
CA ALA A 55 -0.77 6.64 -7.90
C ALA A 55 -0.27 5.56 -8.87
N TYR A 56 0.74 5.86 -9.70
CA TYR A 56 1.22 4.95 -10.75
C TYR A 56 2.57 4.31 -10.43
N GLY A 57 3.53 5.11 -9.94
CA GLY A 57 4.91 4.69 -9.75
C GLY A 57 5.08 3.69 -8.61
N ILE A 58 4.56 4.01 -7.43
CA ILE A 58 4.69 3.15 -6.24
C ILE A 58 4.13 1.74 -6.50
N PRO A 59 2.91 1.58 -7.05
CA PRO A 59 2.38 0.24 -7.24
C PRO A 59 3.08 -0.53 -8.37
N MET A 60 3.54 0.15 -9.44
CA MET A 60 4.36 -0.50 -10.48
C MET A 60 5.68 -1.02 -9.92
N CYS A 61 6.43 -0.20 -9.18
CA CYS A 61 7.68 -0.61 -8.54
C CYS A 61 7.45 -1.79 -7.58
N SER A 62 6.39 -1.72 -6.77
CA SER A 62 6.03 -2.79 -5.83
C SER A 62 5.70 -4.10 -6.55
N PHE A 63 5.00 -4.03 -7.69
CA PHE A 63 4.71 -5.20 -8.51
C PHE A 63 5.98 -5.85 -9.10
N LEU A 64 6.92 -5.05 -9.60
CA LEU A 64 8.20 -5.54 -10.11
C LEU A 64 9.03 -6.22 -9.01
N LEU A 65 9.12 -5.60 -7.83
CA LEU A 65 9.80 -6.19 -6.67
C LEU A 65 9.18 -7.52 -6.26
N THR A 66 7.85 -7.59 -6.21
CA THR A 66 7.11 -8.83 -5.88
C THR A 66 7.42 -9.94 -6.88
N ARG A 67 7.49 -9.63 -8.18
CA ARG A 67 7.92 -10.59 -9.21
C ARG A 67 9.36 -11.05 -9.02
N SER A 68 10.27 -10.14 -8.68
CA SER A 68 11.68 -10.46 -8.41
C SER A 68 11.84 -11.38 -7.21
N ILE A 69 11.11 -11.10 -6.12
CA ILE A 69 11.09 -11.96 -4.92
C ILE A 69 10.56 -13.36 -5.26
N LEU A 70 9.47 -13.46 -6.04
CA LEU A 70 8.92 -14.75 -6.44
C LEU A 70 9.90 -15.56 -7.29
N LYS A 71 10.64 -14.90 -8.20
CA LYS A 71 11.70 -15.54 -8.98
C LYS A 71 12.84 -16.05 -8.08
N LEU A 72 13.28 -15.23 -7.12
CA LEU A 72 14.35 -15.59 -6.18
C LEU A 72 13.96 -16.81 -5.32
N ILE A 73 12.73 -16.85 -4.80
CA ILE A 73 12.21 -17.99 -4.03
C ILE A 73 12.18 -19.25 -4.90
N ARG A 74 11.82 -19.14 -6.17
CA ARG A 74 11.81 -20.29 -7.10
C ARG A 74 13.22 -20.80 -7.38
N ALA A 75 14.18 -19.90 -7.60
CA ALA A 75 15.58 -20.21 -7.92
C ALA A 75 16.35 -20.85 -6.75
N HIS A 76 16.01 -20.54 -5.50
CA HIS A 76 16.60 -21.22 -4.35
C HIS A 76 16.14 -22.68 -4.25
N SER A 77 17.07 -23.61 -4.54
CA SER A 77 16.90 -25.06 -4.41
C SER A 77 17.08 -25.55 -2.97
N ASN A 78 17.88 -24.85 -2.16
CA ASN A 78 18.25 -25.26 -0.80
C ASN A 78 17.20 -24.93 0.28
N LEU A 79 16.07 -24.29 -0.09
CA LEU A 79 15.01 -23.99 0.87
C LEU A 79 14.10 -25.20 1.09
N PRO A 80 13.79 -25.57 2.35
CA PRO A 80 12.80 -26.60 2.64
C PRO A 80 11.47 -26.33 1.95
N THR A 81 10.82 -27.38 1.42
CA THR A 81 9.57 -27.28 0.65
C THR A 81 8.46 -26.55 1.42
N ARG A 82 8.36 -26.78 2.73
CA ARG A 82 7.39 -26.10 3.61
C ARG A 82 7.65 -24.60 3.73
N THR A 83 8.90 -24.20 3.90
CA THR A 83 9.32 -22.78 3.97
C THR A 83 9.08 -22.08 2.64
N LYS A 84 9.36 -22.77 1.52
CA LYS A 84 9.11 -22.26 0.17
C LYS A 84 7.62 -22.03 -0.09
N ALA A 85 6.76 -22.93 0.38
CA ALA A 85 5.31 -22.79 0.28
C ALA A 85 4.80 -21.59 1.11
N GLN A 86 5.25 -21.45 2.36
CA GLN A 86 4.88 -20.30 3.21
C GLN A 86 5.34 -18.96 2.61
N ALA A 87 6.58 -18.89 2.12
CA ALA A 87 7.09 -17.69 1.45
C ALA A 87 6.28 -17.35 0.19
N LYS A 88 5.90 -18.36 -0.62
CA LYS A 88 5.06 -18.15 -1.80
C LYS A 88 3.69 -17.59 -1.42
N THR A 89 3.06 -18.08 -0.35
CA THR A 89 1.76 -17.58 0.13
C THR A 89 1.86 -16.13 0.61
N LEU A 90 2.92 -15.78 1.36
CA LEU A 90 3.17 -14.39 1.76
C LEU A 90 3.32 -13.45 0.55
N VAL A 91 4.08 -13.87 -0.46
CA VAL A 91 4.27 -13.09 -1.69
C VAL A 91 2.96 -12.94 -2.49
N HIS A 92 2.06 -13.93 -2.45
CA HIS A 92 0.72 -13.77 -3.05
C HIS A 92 -0.14 -12.77 -2.27
N GLY A 93 -0.05 -12.76 -0.94
CA GLY A 93 -0.70 -11.74 -0.11
C GLY A 93 -0.22 -10.32 -0.47
N LEU A 94 1.10 -10.13 -0.54
CA LEU A 94 1.71 -8.87 -0.98
C LEU A 94 1.25 -8.47 -2.39
N ALA A 95 1.18 -9.41 -3.32
CA ALA A 95 0.67 -9.13 -4.66
C ALA A 95 -0.79 -8.65 -4.64
N CYS A 96 -1.65 -9.27 -3.83
CA CYS A 96 -3.03 -8.82 -3.64
C CYS A 96 -3.08 -7.41 -3.03
N GLN A 97 -2.28 -7.12 -2.00
CA GLN A 97 -2.20 -5.79 -1.37
C GLN A 97 -1.76 -4.71 -2.35
N ILE A 98 -0.90 -5.04 -3.33
CA ILE A 98 -0.44 -4.08 -4.36
C ILE A 98 -1.50 -3.87 -5.45
N LEU A 99 -2.28 -4.91 -5.79
CA LEU A 99 -3.32 -4.83 -6.81
C LEU A 99 -4.52 -3.97 -6.38
N ILE A 100 -4.84 -3.89 -5.10
CA ILE A 100 -5.99 -3.11 -4.62
C ILE A 100 -5.79 -1.60 -4.82
N PRO A 101 -4.69 -0.97 -4.35
CA PRO A 101 -4.40 0.43 -4.65
C PRO A 101 -4.34 0.73 -6.15
N LEU A 102 -3.85 -0.21 -6.98
CA LEU A 102 -3.88 -0.05 -8.44
C LEU A 102 -5.32 0.10 -8.96
N LEU A 103 -6.22 -0.78 -8.53
CA LEU A 103 -7.62 -0.75 -8.95
C LEU A 103 -8.39 0.45 -8.39
N CYS A 104 -8.00 0.95 -7.21
CA CYS A 104 -8.66 2.09 -6.59
C CYS A 104 -8.11 3.45 -7.06
N TYR A 105 -6.80 3.64 -7.02
CA TYR A 105 -6.18 4.97 -7.22
C TYR A 105 -6.04 5.34 -8.68
N ILE A 106 -5.74 4.38 -9.57
CA ILE A 106 -5.57 4.68 -11.00
C ILE A 106 -6.84 5.27 -11.62
N PRO A 107 -8.04 4.65 -11.48
CA PRO A 107 -9.25 5.19 -12.08
C PRO A 107 -9.59 6.58 -11.55
N ILE A 108 -9.50 6.79 -10.23
CA ILE A 108 -9.75 8.12 -9.62
C ILE A 108 -8.82 9.16 -10.20
N PHE A 109 -7.51 8.92 -10.16
CA PHE A 109 -6.53 9.91 -10.61
C PHE A 109 -6.67 10.21 -12.10
N SER A 110 -7.04 9.20 -12.89
CA SER A 110 -7.28 9.34 -14.33
C SER A 110 -8.52 10.20 -14.61
N VAL A 111 -9.62 9.96 -13.88
CA VAL A 111 -10.85 10.76 -13.99
C VAL A 111 -10.64 12.18 -13.49
N TYR A 112 -9.91 12.37 -12.38
CA TYR A 112 -9.51 13.67 -11.88
C TYR A 112 -8.69 14.44 -12.93
N SER A 113 -7.65 13.82 -13.47
CA SER A 113 -6.79 14.45 -14.50
C SER A 113 -7.59 14.80 -15.75
N TYR A 114 -8.52 13.93 -16.17
CA TYR A 114 -9.40 14.18 -17.31
C TYR A 114 -10.35 15.37 -17.05
N SER A 115 -10.93 15.45 -15.85
CA SER A 115 -11.80 16.57 -15.43
C SER A 115 -11.04 17.89 -15.45
N GLN A 116 -9.82 17.92 -14.90
CA GLN A 116 -8.96 19.11 -14.89
C GLN A 116 -8.55 19.57 -16.29
N LEU A 117 -8.26 18.65 -17.22
CA LEU A 117 -7.88 19.00 -18.59
C LEU A 117 -9.04 19.55 -19.43
N ASN A 118 -10.28 19.15 -19.13
CA ASN A 118 -11.47 19.57 -19.88
C ASN A 118 -12.25 20.69 -19.20
N GLY A 119 -11.86 21.11 -18.00
CA GLY A 119 -12.61 22.09 -17.19
C GLY A 119 -14.05 21.65 -16.90
N LYS A 120 -14.29 20.34 -16.84
CA LYS A 120 -15.63 19.77 -16.63
C LYS A 120 -15.72 19.18 -15.24
N GLU A 121 -16.71 19.62 -14.49
CA GLU A 121 -17.06 19.06 -13.19
C GLU A 121 -17.46 17.59 -13.32
N ASN A 122 -17.04 16.78 -12.35
CA ASN A 122 -17.46 15.40 -12.27
C ASN A 122 -17.75 15.01 -10.81
N LEU A 123 -19.02 15.11 -10.42
CA LEU A 123 -19.51 14.71 -9.10
C LEU A 123 -19.09 13.27 -8.72
N ALA A 124 -19.00 12.37 -9.70
CA ALA A 124 -18.59 10.99 -9.45
C ALA A 124 -17.13 10.94 -8.96
N SER A 125 -16.22 11.75 -9.51
CA SER A 125 -14.86 11.79 -8.99
C SER A 125 -14.77 12.36 -7.59
N GLU A 126 -15.56 13.38 -7.24
CA GLU A 126 -15.52 13.98 -5.90
C GLU A 126 -15.98 13.02 -4.81
N HIS A 127 -17.13 12.36 -5.01
CA HIS A 127 -17.66 11.40 -4.03
C HIS A 127 -16.86 10.09 -3.99
N LEU A 128 -16.48 9.55 -5.15
CA LEU A 128 -15.74 8.29 -5.20
C LEU A 128 -14.29 8.45 -4.75
N LEU A 129 -13.68 9.65 -4.86
CA LEU A 129 -12.30 9.88 -4.45
C LEU A 129 -12.09 9.56 -2.97
N MET A 130 -12.98 10.01 -2.08
CA MET A 130 -12.84 9.72 -0.65
C MET A 130 -13.08 8.23 -0.34
N ILE A 131 -14.06 7.61 -0.99
CA ILE A 131 -14.39 6.19 -0.76
C ILE A 131 -13.25 5.29 -1.24
N LEU A 132 -12.77 5.50 -2.46
CA LEU A 132 -11.74 4.68 -3.08
C LEU A 132 -10.34 4.98 -2.52
N THR A 133 -10.11 6.15 -1.89
CA THR A 133 -8.87 6.39 -1.13
C THR A 133 -8.82 5.62 0.18
N CYS A 134 -9.96 5.41 0.85
CA CYS A 134 -10.04 4.63 2.09
C CYS A 134 -10.16 3.11 1.87
N LEU A 135 -10.72 2.67 0.73
CA LEU A 135 -10.96 1.25 0.43
C LEU A 135 -9.72 0.35 0.55
N PRO A 136 -8.54 0.72 0.03
CA PRO A 136 -7.35 -0.10 0.20
C PRO A 136 -6.95 -0.31 1.66
N ALA A 137 -7.03 0.75 2.48
CA ALA A 137 -6.73 0.67 3.90
C ALA A 137 -7.75 -0.21 4.66
N LEU A 138 -9.01 -0.20 4.22
CA LEU A 138 -10.04 -1.08 4.78
C LEU A 138 -9.80 -2.55 4.42
N ILE A 139 -9.39 -2.86 3.19
CA ILE A 139 -9.25 -4.24 2.71
C ILE A 139 -7.92 -4.90 3.15
N ASP A 140 -6.86 -4.12 3.33
CA ASP A 140 -5.53 -4.59 3.72
C ASP A 140 -5.50 -5.60 4.90
N PRO A 141 -6.16 -5.34 6.04
CA PRO A 141 -6.19 -6.29 7.16
C PRO A 141 -6.87 -7.62 6.80
N PHE A 142 -7.91 -7.60 5.95
CA PHE A 142 -8.59 -8.83 5.51
C PHE A 142 -7.68 -9.71 4.63
N ILE A 143 -6.90 -9.09 3.74
CA ILE A 143 -5.89 -9.82 2.95
C ILE A 143 -4.85 -10.44 3.86
N SER A 144 -4.36 -9.67 4.84
CA SER A 144 -3.40 -10.15 5.83
C SER A 144 -3.94 -11.34 6.62
N PHE A 145 -5.19 -11.29 7.09
CA PHE A 145 -5.82 -12.41 7.80
C PHE A 145 -5.96 -13.68 6.95
N TYR A 146 -6.13 -13.56 5.63
CA TYR A 146 -6.28 -14.71 4.75
C TYR A 146 -4.93 -15.36 4.39
N PHE A 147 -3.95 -14.56 3.95
CA PHE A 147 -2.69 -15.04 3.38
C PHE A 147 -1.57 -15.27 4.42
N VAL A 148 -1.59 -14.55 5.55
CA VAL A 148 -0.53 -14.66 6.56
C VAL A 148 -0.91 -15.72 7.59
N VAL A 149 -0.24 -16.87 7.53
CA VAL A 149 -0.51 -18.06 8.37
C VAL A 149 -0.62 -17.77 9.88
N PRO A 150 0.31 -17.03 10.53
CA PRO A 150 0.18 -16.77 11.97
C PRO A 150 -1.06 -15.93 12.30
N TYR A 151 -1.47 -15.00 11.44
CA TYR A 151 -2.67 -14.21 11.65
C TYR A 151 -3.94 -15.02 11.48
N ARG A 152 -4.01 -15.89 10.47
CA ARG A 152 -5.15 -16.81 10.30
C ARG A 152 -5.32 -17.74 11.50
N ASN A 153 -4.21 -18.27 12.01
CA ASN A 153 -4.22 -19.14 13.17
C ASN A 153 -4.62 -18.39 14.46
N ALA A 154 -4.19 -17.13 14.62
CA ALA A 154 -4.61 -16.29 15.73
C ALA A 154 -6.12 -15.98 15.68
N LEU A 155 -6.66 -15.63 14.50
CA LEU A 155 -8.08 -15.38 14.30
C LEU A 155 -8.92 -16.62 14.62
N LEU A 156 -8.51 -17.80 14.14
CA LEU A 156 -9.18 -19.06 14.46
C LEU A 156 -9.10 -19.39 15.96
N ARG A 157 -8.03 -19.02 16.65
CA ARG A 157 -7.92 -19.19 18.11
C ARG A 157 -8.91 -18.30 18.86
N VAL A 158 -9.01 -17.02 18.47
CA VAL A 158 -9.89 -16.04 19.13
C VAL A 158 -11.36 -16.30 18.82
N ILE A 159 -11.69 -16.65 17.57
CA ILE A 159 -13.09 -16.82 17.12
C ILE A 159 -13.62 -18.24 17.41
N ILE A 160 -12.80 -19.28 17.22
CA ILE A 160 -13.25 -20.68 17.29
C ILE A 160 -12.79 -21.37 18.60
N ASN A 161 -12.07 -20.66 19.48
CA ASN A 161 -11.55 -21.21 20.74
C ASN A 161 -10.76 -22.52 20.55
N ARG A 162 -10.08 -22.63 19.40
CA ARG A 162 -9.38 -23.84 18.98
C ARG A 162 -8.13 -24.02 19.87
N LYS A 163 -8.18 -24.95 20.84
CA LYS A 163 -6.99 -25.41 21.56
C LYS A 163 -6.06 -26.09 20.54
N GLU A 164 -4.80 -25.68 20.50
CA GLU A 164 -3.82 -26.32 19.63
C GLU A 164 -3.59 -27.76 20.08
N ASP A 165 -3.75 -28.72 19.17
CA ASP A 165 -3.05 -29.98 19.31
C ASP A 165 -1.56 -29.69 19.16
N GLU A 166 -0.82 -30.01 20.21
CA GLU A 166 0.61 -29.86 20.43
C GLU A 166 1.45 -30.57 19.34
N LYS A 167 1.53 -30.00 18.12
CA LYS A 167 2.40 -30.51 17.05
C LYS A 167 3.24 -29.44 16.35
N THR A 168 3.38 -28.26 16.94
CA THR A 168 4.18 -27.15 16.35
C THR A 168 5.38 -26.71 17.21
N SER A 169 5.68 -27.41 18.32
CA SER A 169 6.82 -27.09 19.20
C SER A 169 8.20 -27.50 18.68
N THR A 170 8.35 -28.00 17.44
CA THR A 170 9.67 -28.17 16.81
C THR A 170 10.20 -26.90 16.13
N MET A 171 9.48 -25.77 16.20
CA MET A 171 9.89 -24.49 15.63
C MET A 171 10.72 -23.63 16.60
N ALA A 172 11.76 -24.17 17.23
CA ALA A 172 12.84 -23.38 17.84
C ALA A 172 13.95 -24.32 18.36
N MET A 173 14.60 -25.08 17.49
CA MET A 173 15.98 -25.48 17.80
C MET A 173 16.91 -24.56 17.01
N PRO A 174 17.63 -23.62 17.66
CA PRO A 174 18.87 -23.13 17.06
C PRO A 174 19.76 -24.36 16.91
N SER A 175 20.27 -24.60 15.70
CA SER A 175 21.19 -25.69 15.43
C SER A 175 22.43 -25.52 16.32
N THR A 176 22.45 -26.17 17.48
CA THR A 176 23.67 -26.30 18.28
C THR A 176 24.61 -27.20 17.50
N VAL A 177 25.66 -26.59 16.96
CA VAL A 177 26.82 -27.28 16.40
C VAL A 177 27.33 -28.25 17.46
N SER A 178 27.12 -29.55 17.21
CA SER A 178 27.69 -30.62 18.04
C SER A 178 29.20 -30.64 17.78
N ILE A 179 29.97 -30.04 18.68
CA ILE A 179 31.43 -30.27 18.75
C ILE A 179 31.61 -31.73 19.18
N ARG A 180 31.97 -32.56 18.22
CA ARG A 180 32.35 -33.96 18.41
C ARG A 180 33.54 -33.97 19.38
N GLN A 181 33.35 -34.44 20.61
CA GLN A 181 34.44 -34.71 21.54
C GLN A 181 35.38 -35.74 20.90
N ILE A 182 36.58 -35.29 20.50
CA ILE A 182 37.66 -36.19 20.13
C ILE A 182 38.25 -36.68 21.46
N SER A 183 37.83 -37.87 21.90
CA SER A 183 38.59 -38.63 22.90
C SER A 183 39.89 -39.08 22.23
N VAL A 184 41.00 -38.39 22.48
CA VAL A 184 42.33 -38.94 22.21
C VAL A 184 42.79 -39.63 23.47
N ASN A 185 42.89 -40.95 23.31
CA ASN A 185 43.37 -41.96 24.23
C ASN A 185 44.67 -41.52 24.92
N VAL A 186 44.71 -41.58 26.24
CA VAL A 186 45.97 -41.55 27.00
C VAL A 186 46.72 -42.83 26.68
N MET A 187 47.96 -42.70 26.22
CA MET A 187 48.83 -43.83 25.89
C MET A 187 50.12 -43.68 26.70
N SER A 188 50.42 -44.75 27.44
CA SER A 188 51.54 -45.06 28.36
C SER A 188 51.58 -44.33 29.69
#